data_AF-A0A523MIA1-F1
#
_entry.id   AF-A0A523MIA1-F1
#
_cell.length_a   1.000
_cell.length_b   1.000
_cell.length_c   1.000
_cell.angle_alpha   90.00
_cell.angle_beta   90.00
_cell.angle_gamma   90.00
#
_symmetry.space_group_name_H-M   'P 1'
#
loop_
_entity.id
_entity.type
_entity.pdbx_description
1 polymer ?
#
loop_
_entity_poly.entity_id
_entity_poly.type
_entity_poly.pdbx_seq_one_letter_code
_entity_poly.pdbx_strand_id
1 'polypeptide(L)'
;MATPSPSIDSATHPLAGKRMTGAEMLVQVLADEGVDTIFGYSGGAILPTYDAVFRYNAEHRDEQGNATMPLIVPANEQGAGFMASGY
;
A
#
# COMPACT_ATOMS: atom_id res chain seq x y z
N MET A 1 2.90 -42.86 18.33
CA MET A 1 2.55 -41.62 19.04
C MET A 1 2.74 -40.47 18.05
N ALA A 2 1.67 -40.04 17.38
CA ALA A 2 1.73 -38.96 16.39
C ALA A 2 1.62 -37.62 17.12
N THR A 3 2.58 -36.72 16.92
CA THR A 3 2.49 -35.33 17.38
C THR A 3 1.40 -34.59 16.60
N PRO A 4 0.58 -33.74 17.24
CA PRO A 4 -0.36 -32.91 16.50
C PRO A 4 0.38 -31.89 15.63
N SER A 5 -0.05 -31.75 14.38
CA SER A 5 0.39 -30.69 13.47
C SER A 5 -0.07 -29.32 14.01
N PRO A 6 0.72 -28.24 13.83
CA PRO A 6 0.32 -26.91 14.29
C PRO A 6 -0.93 -26.46 13.52
N SER A 7 -2.00 -26.17 14.26
CA SER A 7 -3.19 -25.50 13.72
C SER A 7 -2.81 -24.06 13.38
N ILE A 8 -2.73 -23.74 12.08
CA ILE A 8 -2.66 -22.37 11.61
C ILE A 8 -4.03 -21.75 11.87
N ASP A 9 -4.22 -21.12 13.03
CA ASP A 9 -5.25 -20.11 13.19
C ASP A 9 -4.80 -18.88 12.39
N SER A 10 -4.96 -18.93 11.07
CA SER A 10 -4.84 -17.73 10.25
C SER A 10 -6.11 -16.93 10.48
N ALA A 11 -6.02 -15.88 11.31
CA ALA A 11 -7.06 -14.86 11.35
C ALA A 11 -7.24 -14.33 9.92
N THR A 12 -8.37 -14.69 9.31
CA THR A 12 -8.73 -14.24 7.97
C THR A 12 -8.74 -12.72 7.92
N HIS A 13 -8.08 -12.13 6.92
CA HIS A 13 -8.05 -10.67 6.76
C HIS A 13 -9.48 -10.09 6.72
N PRO A 14 -9.78 -8.92 7.34
CA PRO A 14 -11.13 -8.34 7.37
C PRO A 14 -11.76 -8.13 5.99
N LEU A 15 -10.94 -7.98 4.95
CA LEU A 15 -11.38 -7.80 3.56
C LEU A 15 -11.29 -9.08 2.71
N ALA A 16 -11.09 -10.26 3.31
CA ALA A 16 -11.01 -11.51 2.57
C ALA A 16 -12.29 -11.77 1.74
N GLY A 17 -12.12 -12.16 0.48
CA GLY A 17 -13.23 -12.37 -0.46
C GLY A 17 -13.74 -11.09 -1.14
N LYS A 18 -13.28 -9.90 -0.73
CA LYS A 18 -13.52 -8.66 -1.48
C LYS A 18 -12.82 -8.74 -2.84
N ARG A 19 -13.55 -8.45 -3.93
CA ARG A 19 -12.93 -8.29 -5.25
C ARG A 19 -12.18 -6.97 -5.30
N MET A 20 -10.92 -7.03 -5.73
CA MET A 20 -10.01 -5.89 -5.87
C MET A 20 -9.20 -6.08 -7.16
N THR A 21 -8.77 -4.99 -7.77
CA THR A 21 -7.72 -5.01 -8.78
C THR A 21 -6.36 -5.28 -8.12
N GLY A 22 -5.36 -5.69 -8.89
CA GLY A 22 -4.01 -5.89 -8.34
C GLY A 22 -3.42 -4.60 -7.73
N ALA A 23 -3.70 -3.45 -8.32
CA ALA A 23 -3.29 -2.14 -7.79
C ALA A 23 -3.94 -1.84 -6.43
N GLU A 24 -5.25 -2.07 -6.29
CA GLU A 24 -5.95 -1.90 -5.02
C GLU A 24 -5.43 -2.88 -3.95
N MET A 25 -5.12 -4.13 -4.33
CA MET A 25 -4.53 -5.10 -3.42
C MET A 25 -3.17 -4.62 -2.88
N LEU A 26 -2.31 -4.08 -3.74
CA LEU A 26 -1.01 -3.52 -3.32
C LEU A 26 -1.19 -2.37 -2.33
N VAL A 27 -2.07 -1.41 -2.65
CA VAL A 27 -2.36 -0.26 -1.78
C VAL A 27 -2.93 -0.70 -0.43
N GLN A 28 -3.82 -1.69 -0.43
CA GLN A 28 -4.38 -2.24 0.80
C GLN A 28 -3.31 -2.86 1.69
N VAL A 29 -2.42 -3.69 1.11
CA VAL A 29 -1.32 -4.30 1.88
C VAL A 29 -0.39 -3.23 2.46
N LEU A 30 -0.06 -2.18 1.70
CA LEU A 30 0.75 -1.07 2.22
C LEU A 30 0.06 -0.37 3.39
N ALA A 31 -1.24 -0.13 3.29
CA ALA A 31 -2.01 0.47 4.37
C ALA A 31 -2.11 -0.44 5.61
N ASP A 32 -2.30 -1.74 5.43
CA ASP A 32 -2.38 -2.72 6.52
C ASP A 32 -1.04 -2.82 7.28
N GLU A 33 0.08 -2.68 6.57
CA GLU A 33 1.44 -2.59 7.14
C GLU A 33 1.77 -1.21 7.73
N GLY A 34 0.84 -0.25 7.66
CA GLY A 34 1.00 1.08 8.25
C GLY A 34 1.93 2.02 7.47
N VAL A 35 2.08 1.82 6.16
CA VAL A 35 2.83 2.75 5.30
C VAL A 35 2.11 4.10 5.24
N ASP A 36 2.83 5.17 5.56
CA ASP A 36 2.29 6.53 5.64
C ASP A 36 2.81 7.45 4.52
N THR A 37 3.79 7.04 3.72
CA THR A 37 4.34 7.82 2.60
C THR A 37 4.87 6.89 1.51
N ILE A 38 4.59 7.23 0.25
CA ILE A 38 5.12 6.52 -0.92
C ILE A 38 6.02 7.47 -1.72
N PHE A 39 7.25 7.04 -2.00
CA PHE A 39 8.12 7.68 -2.98
C PHE A 39 8.12 6.85 -4.25
N GLY A 40 7.78 7.46 -5.38
CA GLY A 40 7.72 6.73 -6.64
C GLY A 40 8.08 7.60 -7.83
N TYR A 41 8.68 7.00 -8.86
CA TYR A 41 8.96 7.68 -10.12
C TYR A 41 7.88 7.36 -11.16
N SER A 42 7.41 8.38 -11.88
CA SER A 42 6.32 8.21 -12.85
C SER A 42 6.77 7.45 -14.10
N GLY A 43 5.98 6.45 -14.51
CA GLY A 43 6.11 5.72 -15.77
C GLY A 43 4.78 5.07 -16.16
N GLY A 44 4.59 4.75 -17.45
CA GLY A 44 3.28 4.31 -17.96
C GLY A 44 2.69 3.07 -17.27
N ALA A 45 3.55 2.13 -16.84
CA ALA A 45 3.10 0.87 -16.23
C ALA A 45 2.63 1.01 -14.77
N ILE A 46 3.15 2.01 -14.02
CA ILE A 46 2.84 2.15 -12.59
C ILE A 46 1.58 3.00 -12.32
N LEU A 47 1.07 3.72 -13.34
CA LEU A 47 -0.08 4.62 -13.20
C LEU A 47 -1.32 3.99 -12.55
N PRO A 48 -1.72 2.73 -12.84
CA PRO A 48 -2.86 2.12 -12.16
C PRO A 48 -2.69 2.04 -10.63
N THR A 49 -1.45 1.89 -10.15
CA THR A 49 -1.14 1.87 -8.71
C THR A 49 -1.22 3.28 -8.13
N TYR A 50 -0.73 4.30 -8.84
CA TYR A 50 -0.86 5.69 -8.40
C TYR A 50 -2.33 6.12 -8.32
N ASP A 51 -3.13 5.76 -9.31
CA ASP A 51 -4.58 6.00 -9.29
C ASP A 51 -5.24 5.35 -8.07
N ALA A 52 -4.84 4.12 -7.73
CA ALA A 52 -5.35 3.42 -6.54
C ALA A 52 -4.95 4.13 -5.24
N VAL A 53 -3.71 4.63 -5.13
CA VAL A 53 -3.26 5.44 -3.97
C VAL A 53 -4.09 6.72 -3.85
N PHE A 54 -4.34 7.42 -4.96
CA PHE A 54 -5.17 8.63 -4.95
C PHE A 54 -6.62 8.35 -4.51
N ARG A 55 -7.23 7.25 -4.98
CA ARG A 55 -8.57 6.84 -4.53
C ARG A 55 -8.60 6.47 -3.06
N TYR A 56 -7.62 5.66 -2.61
CA TYR A 56 -7.50 5.27 -1.22
C TYR A 56 -7.41 6.49 -0.30
N ASN A 57 -6.53 7.45 -0.61
CA ASN A 57 -6.38 8.70 0.14
C ASN A 57 -7.61 9.60 0.11
N ALA A 58 -8.41 9.55 -0.97
CA ALA A 58 -9.66 10.29 -1.03
C ALA A 58 -10.72 9.70 -0.08
N GLU A 59 -10.70 8.38 0.12
CA GLU A 59 -11.61 7.64 1.01
C GLU A 59 -11.13 7.62 2.47
N HIS A 60 -9.81 7.69 2.70
CA HIS A 60 -9.16 7.56 4.00
C HIS A 60 -8.33 8.80 4.29
N ARG A 61 -8.99 9.93 4.56
CA ARG A 61 -8.32 11.16 5.01
C ARG A 61 -8.10 11.12 6.52
N ASP A 62 -7.03 11.77 6.98
CA ASP A 62 -6.78 11.96 8.41
C ASP A 62 -7.78 12.96 9.04
N GLU A 63 -7.70 13.16 10.35
CA GLU A 63 -8.56 14.09 11.10
C GLU A 63 -8.47 15.55 10.61
N GLN A 64 -7.36 15.91 9.96
CA GLN A 64 -7.11 17.24 9.41
C GLN A 64 -7.50 17.34 7.93
N GLY A 65 -7.97 16.25 7.32
CA GLY A 65 -8.33 16.16 5.92
C GLY A 65 -7.16 15.92 4.97
N ASN A 66 -5.97 15.56 5.45
CA ASN A 66 -4.82 15.24 4.60
C ASN A 66 -4.89 13.79 4.10
N ALA A 67 -4.08 13.49 3.07
CA ALA A 67 -3.86 12.12 2.62
C ALA A 67 -3.15 11.30 3.71
N THR A 68 -3.61 10.08 3.97
CA THR A 68 -2.98 9.16 4.94
C THR A 68 -1.72 8.51 4.39
N MET A 69 -1.60 8.37 3.07
CA MET A 69 -0.43 7.82 2.39
C MET A 69 -0.08 8.68 1.16
N PRO A 70 0.43 9.92 1.33
CA PRO A 70 0.87 10.79 0.24
C PRO A 70 1.87 10.11 -0.70
N LEU A 71 1.66 10.34 -2.01
CA LEU A 71 2.58 9.95 -3.07
C LEU A 71 3.48 11.14 -3.45
N ILE A 72 4.78 10.99 -3.23
CA ILE A 72 5.81 11.94 -3.63
C ILE A 72 6.48 11.44 -4.91
N VAL A 73 6.59 12.31 -5.91
CA VAL A 73 7.12 11.98 -7.25
C VAL A 73 8.42 12.74 -7.53
N PRO A 74 9.59 12.12 -7.30
CA PRO A 74 10.88 12.73 -7.61
C PRO A 74 11.17 12.77 -9.11
N ALA A 75 12.19 13.53 -9.49
CA ALA A 75 12.53 13.76 -10.90
C ALA A 75 13.11 12.54 -11.63
N ASN A 76 13.57 11.51 -10.91
CA ASN A 76 14.11 10.27 -11.46
C ASN A 76 14.00 9.10 -10.46
N GLU A 77 14.23 7.87 -10.92
CA GLU A 77 14.15 6.66 -10.08
C GLU A 77 15.16 6.66 -8.94
N GLN A 78 16.37 7.17 -9.16
CA GLN A 78 17.41 7.21 -8.13
C GLN A 78 16.99 8.14 -6.97
N GLY A 79 16.40 9.29 -7.31
CA GLY A 79 15.85 10.22 -6.34
C GLY A 79 14.74 9.57 -5.50
N ALA A 80 13.84 8.80 -6.12
CA ALA A 80 12.83 8.03 -5.39
C ALA A 80 13.46 7.01 -4.43
N GLY A 81 14.45 6.25 -4.88
CA GLY A 81 15.16 5.29 -4.03
C GLY A 81 15.86 5.93 -2.84
N PHE A 82 16.60 7.02 -3.05
CA PHE A 82 17.28 7.72 -1.96
C PHE A 82 16.31 8.38 -0.98
N MET A 83 15.20 8.96 -1.46
CA MET A 83 14.19 9.54 -0.57
C MET A 83 13.51 8.46 0.29
N ALA A 84 13.14 7.32 -0.31
CA ALA A 84 12.57 6.20 0.45
C ALA A 84 13.54 5.62 1.47
N SER A 85 14.84 5.53 1.15
CA SER A 85 15.84 4.99 2.08
C SER A 85 16.19 5.94 3.23
N GLY A 86 15.91 7.24 3.09
CA GLY A 86 16.23 8.26 4.09
C GLY A 86 15.04 8.68 4.95
N TYR A 87 13.86 8.14 4.68
CA TYR A 87 12.60 8.38 5.41
C TYR A 87 12.52 7.44 6.61
#